data_AF-A0A2R6NHP1-F1
#
_entry.id   AF-A0A2R6NHP1-F1
#
_cell.length_a   1.000
_cell.length_b   1.000
_cell.length_c   1.000
_cell.angle_alpha   90.00
_cell.angle_beta   90.00
_cell.angle_gamma   90.00
#
_symmetry.space_group_name_H-M   'P 1'
#
loop_
_entity.id
_entity.type
_entity.pdbx_description
1 polymer ?
#
loop_
_entity_poly.entity_id
_entity_poly.type
_entity_poly.pdbx_seq_one_letter_code
_entity_poly.pdbx_strand_id
1 'polypeptide(L)'
;MKLQIRVDENGIISDVKFKTFGCGSAIASSSYMTERVKGLSLEDAEKIKNTEIAKELCLPPVKLHCSMLAEDAIRSAIRDYRTKRSNLSNPKQSGFIDVAQSAATGETVATAHPPSS
;
A
#
# COMPACT_ATOMS: atom_id res chain seq x y z
N MET A 1 7.38 9.29 0.87
CA MET A 1 7.23 8.50 2.11
C MET A 1 6.69 7.12 1.78
N LYS A 2 7.05 6.06 2.53
CA LYS A 2 6.36 4.76 2.48
C LYS A 2 5.63 4.53 3.80
N LEU A 3 4.33 4.30 3.74
CA LEU A 3 3.49 3.96 4.89
C LEU A 3 2.86 2.59 4.62
N GLN A 4 2.91 1.72 5.61
CA GLN A 4 2.37 0.36 5.56
C GLN A 4 1.37 0.19 6.71
N ILE A 5 0.24 -0.41 6.40
CA ILE A 5 -0.82 -0.73 7.36
C ILE A 5 -1.00 -2.25 7.43
N ARG A 6 -1.32 -2.74 8.62
CA ARG A 6 -1.81 -4.08 8.85
C ARG A 6 -3.28 -4.01 9.22
N VAL A 7 -4.12 -4.65 8.43
CA VAL A 7 -5.57 -4.66 8.63
C VAL A 7 -5.97 -6.03 9.17
N ASP A 8 -6.82 -6.05 10.19
CA ASP A 8 -7.38 -7.28 10.74
C ASP A 8 -8.54 -7.82 9.88
N GLU A 9 -9.18 -8.90 10.34
CA GLU A 9 -10.31 -9.53 9.66
C GLU A 9 -11.57 -8.63 9.65
N ASN A 10 -11.70 -7.74 10.62
CA ASN A 10 -12.82 -6.81 10.78
C ASN A 10 -12.66 -5.53 9.93
N GLY A 11 -11.54 -5.37 9.21
CA GLY A 11 -11.27 -4.17 8.44
C GLY A 11 -10.71 -3.01 9.28
N ILE A 12 -10.21 -3.29 10.47
CA ILE A 12 -9.60 -2.33 11.40
C ILE A 12 -8.08 -2.34 11.26
N ILE A 13 -7.48 -1.16 11.30
CA ILE A 13 -6.03 -0.98 11.20
C ILE A 13 -5.38 -1.36 12.55
N SER A 14 -4.82 -2.57 12.63
CA SER A 14 -4.17 -3.11 13.83
C SER A 14 -2.77 -2.54 14.10
N ASP A 15 -2.00 -2.26 13.06
CA ASP A 15 -0.65 -1.70 13.17
C ASP A 15 -0.29 -0.86 11.95
N VAL A 16 0.57 0.13 12.16
CA VAL A 16 1.00 1.09 11.13
C VAL A 16 2.47 1.38 11.32
N LYS A 17 3.23 1.31 10.22
CA LYS A 17 4.65 1.64 10.19
C LYS A 17 4.93 2.57 9.02
N PHE A 18 5.90 3.46 9.19
CA PHE A 18 6.32 4.35 8.13
C PHE A 18 7.84 4.40 8.02
N LYS A 19 8.31 4.67 6.80
CA LYS A 19 9.68 5.06 6.49
C LYS A 19 9.62 6.33 5.66
N THR A 20 10.22 7.40 6.18
CA THR A 20 10.24 8.70 5.53
C THR A 20 11.61 9.33 5.59
N PHE A 21 11.90 10.17 4.60
CA PHE A 21 13.08 11.03 4.54
C PHE A 21 12.56 12.45 4.33
N GLY A 22 13.08 13.41 5.06
CA GLY A 22 12.64 14.79 4.97
C GLY A 22 12.98 15.61 6.20
N CYS A 23 12.44 16.83 6.25
CA CYS A 23 12.58 17.71 7.39
C CYS A 23 11.81 17.17 8.62
N GLY A 24 12.15 17.67 9.82
CA GLY A 24 11.49 17.25 11.06
C GLY A 24 9.97 17.39 11.03
N SER A 25 9.43 18.39 10.32
CA SER A 25 7.99 18.57 10.14
C SER A 25 7.33 17.44 9.35
N ALA A 26 8.00 16.89 8.35
CA ALA A 26 7.52 15.73 7.61
C ALA A 26 7.53 14.48 8.50
N ILE A 27 8.59 14.28 9.29
CA ILE A 27 8.69 13.16 10.25
C ILE A 27 7.59 13.25 11.30
N ALA A 28 7.37 14.43 11.89
CA ALA A 28 6.31 14.67 12.87
C ALA A 28 4.91 14.42 12.29
N SER A 29 4.63 14.93 11.08
CA SER A 29 3.35 14.69 10.37
C SER A 29 3.11 13.20 10.12
N SER A 30 4.17 12.49 9.72
CA SER A 30 4.10 11.04 9.46
C SER A 30 3.84 10.24 10.74
N SER A 31 4.54 10.59 11.83
CA SER A 31 4.39 9.96 13.13
C SER A 31 3.00 10.21 13.72
N TYR A 32 2.50 11.44 13.61
CA TYR A 32 1.14 11.77 14.06
C TYR A 32 0.09 10.95 13.29
N MET A 33 0.24 10.86 11.97
CA MET A 33 -0.67 10.08 11.13
C MET A 33 -0.74 8.62 11.58
N THR A 34 0.39 7.97 11.89
CA THR A 34 0.37 6.55 12.29
C THR A 34 -0.38 6.30 13.59
N GLU A 35 -0.25 7.19 14.57
CA GLU A 35 -1.02 7.09 15.82
C GLU A 35 -2.49 7.37 15.57
N ARG A 36 -2.80 8.35 14.71
CA ARG A 36 -4.17 8.77 14.42
C ARG A 36 -5.01 7.70 13.74
N VAL A 37 -4.42 6.91 12.84
CA VAL A 37 -5.13 5.88 12.05
C VAL A 37 -5.19 4.52 12.72
N LYS A 38 -4.37 4.27 13.75
CA LYS A 38 -4.34 2.98 14.43
C LYS A 38 -5.64 2.78 15.19
N GLY A 39 -6.25 1.60 15.02
CA GLY A 39 -7.55 1.26 15.60
C GLY A 39 -8.76 1.79 14.83
N LEU A 40 -8.58 2.52 13.73
CA LEU A 40 -9.68 2.97 12.87
C LEU A 40 -10.04 1.95 11.79
N SER A 41 -11.27 2.05 11.30
CA SER A 41 -11.67 1.41 10.04
C SER A 41 -10.95 2.05 8.85
N LEU A 42 -10.85 1.31 7.74
CA LEU A 42 -10.28 1.86 6.50
C LEU A 42 -11.06 3.08 5.99
N GLU A 43 -12.37 3.10 6.18
CA GLU A 43 -13.24 4.19 5.74
C GLU A 43 -13.02 5.46 6.56
N ASP A 44 -12.81 5.33 7.87
CA ASP A 44 -12.54 6.48 8.74
C ASP A 44 -11.11 6.99 8.57
N ALA A 45 -10.15 6.08 8.37
CA ALA A 45 -8.78 6.46 8.05
C ALA A 45 -8.69 7.24 6.72
N GLU A 46 -9.54 6.92 5.73
CA GLU A 46 -9.60 7.62 4.44
C GLU A 46 -10.18 9.04 4.54
N LYS A 47 -10.97 9.34 5.59
CA LYS A 47 -11.57 10.65 5.84
C LYS A 47 -10.63 11.66 6.49
N ILE A 48 -9.48 11.21 7.00
CA ILE A 48 -8.50 12.10 7.64
C ILE A 48 -7.96 13.09 6.62
N LYS A 49 -7.90 14.36 6.99
CA LYS A 49 -7.45 15.46 6.14
C LYS A 49 -6.16 16.08 6.67
N ASN A 50 -5.33 16.58 5.76
CA ASN A 50 -4.12 17.32 6.09
C ASN A 50 -4.40 18.52 7.02
N THR A 51 -5.58 19.13 6.93
CA THR A 51 -5.96 20.28 7.77
C THR A 51 -5.99 19.94 9.26
N GLU A 52 -6.39 18.71 9.61
CA GLU A 52 -6.37 18.23 11.00
C GLU A 52 -4.92 18.10 11.50
N ILE A 53 -4.06 17.47 10.71
CA ILE A 53 -2.63 17.27 11.01
C ILE A 53 -1.90 18.62 11.13
N ALA A 54 -2.16 19.52 10.20
CA ALA A 54 -1.55 20.84 10.17
C ALA A 54 -1.96 21.68 11.38
N LYS A 55 -3.21 21.57 11.82
CA LYS A 55 -3.71 22.24 13.01
C LYS A 55 -3.07 21.67 14.28
N GLU A 56 -3.04 20.35 14.41
CA GLU A 56 -2.49 19.67 15.58
C GLU A 56 -1.00 19.99 15.77
N LEU A 57 -0.24 19.96 14.67
CA LEU A 57 1.19 20.24 14.68
C LEU A 57 1.53 21.73 14.54
N CYS A 58 0.52 22.61 14.52
CA CYS A 58 0.66 24.06 14.34
C CYS A 58 1.59 24.43 13.16
N LEU A 59 1.44 23.74 12.02
CA LEU A 59 2.32 23.93 10.88
C LEU A 59 2.12 25.32 10.26
N PRO A 60 3.21 26.07 10.01
CA PRO A 60 3.10 27.33 9.27
C PRO A 60 2.68 27.06 7.81
N PRO A 61 2.07 28.03 7.12
CA PRO A 61 1.58 27.86 5.75
C PRO A 61 2.61 27.28 4.77
N VAL A 62 3.88 27.66 4.92
CA VAL A 62 4.99 27.21 4.07
C VAL A 62 5.26 25.70 4.18
N LYS A 63 4.88 25.06 5.30
CA LYS A 63 5.15 23.64 5.59
C LYS A 63 3.91 22.74 5.47
N LEU A 64 2.79 23.23 4.95
CA LEU A 64 1.57 22.41 4.80
C LEU A 64 1.76 21.17 3.91
N HIS A 65 2.72 21.19 2.97
CA HIS A 65 3.07 20.02 2.17
C HIS A 65 3.46 18.79 3.01
N CYS A 66 4.00 18.99 4.22
CA CYS A 66 4.34 17.90 5.15
C CYS A 66 3.09 17.14 5.62
N SER A 67 1.99 17.86 5.85
CA SER A 67 0.70 17.27 6.22
C SER A 67 0.00 16.59 5.04
N MET A 68 0.10 17.18 3.84
CA MET A 68 -0.41 16.57 2.60
C MET A 68 0.29 15.25 2.28
N LEU A 69 1.61 15.18 2.46
CA LEU A 69 2.38 13.95 2.28
C LEU A 69 1.87 12.81 3.17
N ALA A 70 1.47 13.12 4.40
CA ALA A 70 0.95 12.13 5.32
C ALA A 70 -0.45 11.64 4.91
N GLU A 71 -1.33 12.56 4.51
CA GLU A 71 -2.67 12.25 3.96
C GLU A 71 -2.59 11.36 2.70
N ASP A 72 -1.74 11.74 1.74
CA ASP A 72 -1.63 10.99 0.48
C ASP A 72 -1.07 9.58 0.70
N ALA A 73 -0.17 9.43 1.67
CA ALA A 73 0.41 8.13 1.97
C ALA A 73 -0.57 7.16 2.61
N ILE A 74 -1.44 7.61 3.54
CA ILE A 74 -2.46 6.73 4.10
C ILE A 74 -3.48 6.33 3.03
N ARG A 75 -3.94 7.28 2.21
CA ARG A 75 -4.85 7.00 1.08
C ARG A 75 -4.23 5.98 0.12
N SER A 76 -2.95 6.14 -0.20
CA SER A 76 -2.22 5.22 -1.06
C SER A 76 -2.10 3.82 -0.44
N ALA A 77 -1.83 3.73 0.87
CA ALA A 77 -1.74 2.45 1.58
C ALA A 77 -3.08 1.72 1.63
N ILE A 78 -4.19 2.44 1.85
CA ILE A 78 -5.54 1.88 1.83
C ILE A 78 -5.90 1.39 0.42
N ARG A 79 -5.58 2.17 -0.61
CA ARG A 79 -5.79 1.76 -2.01
C ARG A 79 -5.00 0.50 -2.35
N ASP A 80 -3.73 0.44 -1.97
CA ASP A 80 -2.86 -0.73 -2.18
C ASP A 80 -3.43 -1.97 -1.48
N TYR A 81 -3.92 -1.83 -0.24
CA TYR A 81 -4.60 -2.91 0.47
C TYR A 81 -5.84 -3.42 -0.28
N ARG A 82 -6.73 -2.52 -0.72
CA ARG A 82 -7.95 -2.88 -1.47
C ARG A 82 -7.61 -3.60 -2.79
N THR A 83 -6.63 -3.10 -3.54
CA THR A 83 -6.17 -3.72 -4.80
C THR A 83 -5.59 -5.12 -4.56
N LYS A 84 -4.73 -5.29 -3.54
CA LYS A 84 -4.15 -6.59 -3.20
C LYS A 84 -5.21 -7.59 -2.79
N ARG A 85 -6.20 -7.18 -1.98
CA ARG A 85 -7.30 -8.04 -1.57
C ARG A 85 -8.18 -8.46 -2.76
N SER A 86 -8.42 -7.55 -3.70
CA SER A 86 -9.12 -7.87 -4.96
C SER A 86 -8.34 -8.86 -5.85
N ASN A 87 -7.01 -8.75 -5.91
CA ASN A 87 -6.17 -9.67 -6.70
C ASN A 87 -6.07 -11.05 -6.04
N LEU A 88 -6.10 -11.13 -4.71
CA LEU A 88 -6.16 -12.41 -4.00
C LEU A 88 -7.47 -13.15 -4.25
N SER A 89 -8.59 -12.43 -4.37
CA SER A 89 -9.89 -13.03 -4.72
C SER A 89 -10.01 -13.45 -6.19
N ASN A 90 -9.07 -13.03 -7.06
CA ASN A 90 -9.12 -13.35 -8.48
C ASN A 90 -7.70 -13.66 -8.99
N PRO A 91 -7.16 -14.86 -8.71
CA PRO A 91 -5.84 -15.24 -9.17
C PRO A 91 -5.85 -15.31 -10.69
N LYS A 92 -5.39 -14.25 -11.36
CA LYS A 92 -5.08 -14.31 -12.79
C LYS A 92 -4.01 -15.38 -12.97
N GLN A 93 -4.39 -16.56 -13.47
CA GLN A 93 -3.43 -17.52 -14.01
C GLN A 93 -2.76 -16.83 -15.19
N SER A 94 -1.56 -16.28 -15.00
CA SER A 94 -0.73 -15.87 -16.13
C SER A 94 -0.33 -17.14 -16.87
N GLY A 95 -0.58 -17.19 -18.18
CA GLY A 95 -0.11 -18.30 -18.99
C GLY A 95 1.41 -18.45 -18.90
N PHE A 96 1.90 -19.69 -19.05
CA PHE A 96 3.31 -20.03 -19.02
C PHE A 96 3.66 -20.96 -20.19
N ILE A 97 4.95 -21.10 -20.49
CA ILE A 97 5.44 -21.99 -21.54
C ILE A 97 6.33 -23.04 -20.88
N ASP A 98 5.96 -24.30 -21.03
CA ASP A 98 6.78 -25.43 -20.60
C ASP A 98 7.70 -25.85 -21.74
N VAL A 99 9.01 -25.88 -21.48
CA VAL A 99 10.01 -26.34 -22.44
C VAL A 99 10.62 -27.65 -21.93
N ALA A 100 10.42 -28.72 -22.67
CA ALA A 100 11.00 -30.03 -22.39
C ALA A 100 11.98 -30.41 -23.50
N GLN A 101 13.14 -30.94 -23.13
CA GLN A 101 14.14 -31.43 -24.08
C GLN A 101 14.37 -32.93 -23.85
N SER A 102 14.25 -33.72 -24.91
CA SER A 102 14.57 -35.14 -24.89
C SER A 102 16.08 -35.34 -24.82
N ALA A 103 16.56 -35.98 -23.76
CA ALA A 103 17.98 -36.26 -23.58
C ALA A 103 18.54 -37.28 -24.61
N ALA A 104 17.67 -38.10 -25.22
CA ALA A 104 18.08 -39.13 -26.17
C ALA A 104 18.13 -38.63 -27.63
N THR A 105 17.23 -37.72 -28.00
CA THR A 105 17.09 -37.24 -29.39
C THR A 105 17.50 -35.79 -29.58
N GLY A 106 17.73 -35.04 -28.49
CA GLY A 106 18.01 -33.60 -28.52
C GLY A 106 16.79 -32.74 -28.90
N GLU A 107 15.67 -33.37 -29.20
CA GLU A 107 14.44 -32.70 -29.63
C GLU A 107 13.86 -31.88 -28.49
N THR A 108 13.54 -30.61 -28.78
CA THR A 108 12.98 -29.67 -27.81
C THR A 108 11.53 -29.39 -28.18
N VAL A 109 10.63 -29.62 -27.23
CA VAL A 109 9.19 -29.36 -27.38
C VAL A 109 8.81 -28.24 -26.42
N ALA A 110 8.20 -27.18 -26.95
CA ALA A 110 7.64 -26.10 -26.16
C ALA A 110 6.11 -26.17 -26.20
N THR A 111 5.48 -26.29 -25.03
CA THR A 111 4.02 -26.31 -24.88
C THR A 111 3.58 -24.99 -24.24
N ALA A 112 2.76 -24.22 -24.97
CA ALA A 112 2.21 -22.98 -24.45
C ALA A 112 0.91 -23.26 -23.67
N HIS A 113 0.86 -22.82 -22.42
CA HIS A 113 -0.33 -22.81 -21.57
C HIS A 113 -0.84 -21.37 -21.46
N PRO A 114 -1.74 -20.91 -22.35
CA PRO A 114 -2.29 -19.57 -22.26
C PRO A 114 -3.15 -19.39 -21.01
N PRO A 115 -3.32 -18.14 -20.52
CA PRO A 115 -4.22 -17.85 -19.40
C PRO A 115 -5.66 -18.25 -19.78
N SER A 116 -6.37 -18.97 -18.92
CA SER A 116 -7.81 -19.22 -19.11
C SER A 116 -8.58 -17.93 -18.85
N SER A 117 -9.37 -17.51 -19.85
CA SER A 117 -10.21 -16.31 -19.87
C SER A 117 -11.21 -16.23 -18.72
#